data_AF-M0EDR2-F1
#
_entry.id   AF-M0EDR2-F1
#
_cell.length_a   1.000
_cell.length_b   1.000
_cell.length_c   1.000
_cell.angle_alpha   90.00
_cell.angle_beta   90.00
_cell.angle_gamma   90.00
#
_symmetry.space_group_name_H-M   'P 1'
#
loop_
_entity.id
_entity.type
_entity.pdbx_description
1 polymer ?
#
loop_
_entity_poly.entity_id
_entity_poly.type
_entity_poly.pdbx_seq_one_letter_code
_entity_poly.pdbx_strand_id
1 'polypeptide(L)'
;MVPAAKAARVSHAHRAGGPGLPLRENGPALLVPAAWGVAAGAVLGVVSSHALFVAHVVMSALLVAFVAASWRDMATGVLRAWKLVILAGTPVTLAGVAGFLARDGTVPALAGAVPADALLAVAFYGWMLLPAPAFVYTGLRDPAVPRSIVQYVAAACSVAGAAVAALAGSATGTVAGIALVGAGQTAGILAATALYSLGE
;
A
#
# COMPACT_ATOMS: atom_id res chain seq x y z
N MET A 1 -24.97 -24.06 -50.09
CA MET A 1 -23.55 -24.28 -49.73
C MET A 1 -22.96 -22.94 -49.35
N VAL A 2 -22.61 -22.76 -48.07
CA VAL A 2 -22.04 -21.51 -47.52
C VAL A 2 -20.66 -21.88 -46.97
N PRO A 3 -19.56 -21.19 -47.31
CA PRO A 3 -18.25 -21.55 -46.81
C PRO A 3 -18.05 -21.08 -45.37
N ALA A 4 -17.48 -21.97 -44.55
CA ALA A 4 -17.17 -21.76 -43.14
C ALA A 4 -16.05 -20.73 -42.96
N ALA A 5 -16.30 -19.71 -42.13
CA ALA A 5 -15.27 -18.79 -41.67
C ALA A 5 -14.35 -19.48 -40.66
N LYS A 6 -13.08 -19.60 -41.03
CA LYS A 6 -12.00 -20.19 -40.22
C LYS A 6 -11.73 -19.28 -39.03
N ALA A 7 -12.14 -19.71 -37.83
CA ALA A 7 -11.83 -19.00 -36.58
C ALA A 7 -10.30 -18.94 -36.40
N ALA A 8 -9.74 -17.73 -36.51
CA ALA A 8 -8.35 -17.47 -36.16
C ALA A 8 -8.22 -17.54 -34.64
N ARG A 9 -7.76 -18.70 -34.15
CA ARG A 9 -7.39 -18.93 -32.76
C ARG A 9 -6.13 -18.08 -32.48
N VAL A 10 -6.32 -16.91 -31.88
CA VAL A 10 -5.19 -16.08 -31.43
C VAL A 10 -4.58 -16.76 -30.21
N SER A 11 -3.48 -17.45 -30.43
CA SER A 11 -2.65 -18.02 -29.38
C SER A 11 -1.80 -16.90 -28.77
N HIS A 12 -2.22 -16.35 -27.64
CA HIS A 12 -1.33 -15.54 -26.80
C HIS A 12 -0.52 -16.46 -25.88
N ALA A 13 0.36 -17.25 -26.47
CA ALA A 13 1.47 -17.86 -25.77
C ALA A 13 2.59 -16.80 -25.63
N HIS A 14 2.50 -15.97 -24.60
CA HIS A 14 3.65 -15.23 -24.10
C HIS A 14 3.71 -15.33 -22.57
N ARG A 15 3.99 -16.54 -22.08
CA ARG A 15 4.60 -16.72 -20.76
C ARG A 15 6.01 -16.14 -20.84
N ALA A 16 6.14 -14.84 -20.63
CA ALA A 16 7.36 -14.33 -20.03
C ALA A 16 7.33 -14.86 -18.59
N GLY A 17 8.13 -15.89 -18.30
CA GLY A 17 8.25 -16.53 -17.00
C GLY A 17 9.65 -16.34 -16.46
N GLY A 18 10.02 -15.11 -16.11
CA GLY A 18 11.23 -14.83 -15.35
C GLY A 18 10.95 -14.89 -13.85
N PRO A 19 11.90 -15.31 -13.00
CA PRO A 19 11.71 -15.42 -11.55
C PRO A 19 11.35 -14.09 -10.85
N GLY A 20 11.59 -12.93 -11.48
CA GLY A 20 11.23 -11.60 -10.95
C GLY A 20 9.78 -11.15 -11.20
N LEU A 21 9.07 -11.79 -12.13
CA LEU A 21 7.66 -11.45 -12.45
C LEU A 21 6.67 -11.87 -11.35
N PRO A 22 6.75 -13.07 -10.74
CA PRO A 22 5.87 -13.41 -9.63
C PRO A 22 6.14 -12.59 -8.35
N LEU A 23 7.38 -12.11 -8.16
CA LEU A 23 7.76 -11.30 -7.00
C LEU A 23 7.28 -9.85 -7.11
N ARG A 24 7.35 -9.22 -8.30
CA ARG A 24 6.80 -7.87 -8.50
C ARG A 24 5.25 -7.88 -8.45
N GLU A 25 4.63 -8.96 -8.93
CA GLU A 25 3.17 -9.08 -9.04
C GLU A 25 2.52 -9.36 -7.68
N ASN A 26 3.19 -10.15 -6.82
CA ASN A 26 2.67 -10.52 -5.51
C ASN A 26 3.38 -9.86 -4.33
N GLY A 27 4.48 -9.12 -4.59
CA GLY A 27 5.27 -8.43 -3.56
C GLY A 27 4.41 -7.60 -2.61
N PRO A 28 3.46 -6.77 -3.08
CA PRO A 28 2.59 -6.00 -2.20
C PRO A 28 1.76 -6.86 -1.23
N ALA A 29 1.34 -8.06 -1.63
CA ALA A 29 0.52 -8.95 -0.80
C ALA A 29 1.28 -9.47 0.44
N LEU A 30 2.62 -9.51 0.38
CA LEU A 30 3.48 -9.84 1.53
C LEU A 30 3.97 -8.59 2.26
N LEU A 31 4.29 -7.53 1.51
CA LEU A 31 4.88 -6.32 2.07
C LEU A 31 3.90 -5.52 2.93
N VAL A 32 2.62 -5.44 2.54
CA VAL A 32 1.60 -4.69 3.29
C VAL A 32 1.34 -5.28 4.68
N PRO A 33 1.04 -6.59 4.84
CA PRO A 33 0.85 -7.15 6.17
C PRO A 33 2.12 -7.05 7.02
N ALA A 34 3.31 -7.22 6.41
CA ALA A 34 4.58 -7.04 7.12
C ALA A 34 4.76 -5.60 7.64
N ALA A 35 4.47 -4.59 6.83
CA ALA A 35 4.58 -3.18 7.21
C ALA A 35 3.66 -2.84 8.40
N TRP A 36 2.40 -3.31 8.38
CA TRP A 36 1.49 -3.10 9.50
C TRP A 36 1.90 -3.88 10.75
N GLY A 37 2.50 -5.07 10.59
CA GLY A 37 3.11 -5.81 11.70
C GLY A 37 4.25 -5.03 12.36
N VAL A 38 5.14 -4.42 11.57
CA VAL A 38 6.22 -3.54 12.06
C VAL A 38 5.65 -2.32 12.78
N ALA A 39 4.61 -1.68 12.24
CA ALA A 39 3.96 -0.54 12.88
C ALA A 39 3.33 -0.91 14.23
N ALA A 40 2.62 -2.04 14.31
CA ALA A 40 2.06 -2.54 15.57
C ALA A 40 3.18 -2.90 16.58
N GLY A 41 4.24 -3.55 16.11
CA GLY A 41 5.42 -3.86 16.93
C GLY A 41 6.10 -2.61 17.48
N ALA A 42 6.14 -1.52 16.72
CA ALA A 42 6.67 -0.25 17.19
C ALA A 42 5.78 0.39 18.27
N VAL A 43 4.45 0.36 18.09
CA VAL A 43 3.49 0.83 19.12
C VAL A 43 3.62 0.04 20.42
N LEU A 44 3.91 -1.26 20.33
CA LEU A 44 4.12 -2.14 21.48
C LEU A 44 5.54 -2.07 22.06
N GLY A 45 6.44 -1.29 21.46
CA GLY A 45 7.84 -1.18 21.91
C GLY A 45 8.73 -2.39 21.58
N VAL A 46 8.23 -3.32 20.76
CA VAL A 46 8.98 -4.52 20.30
C VAL A 46 9.94 -4.17 19.16
N VAL A 47 9.59 -3.19 18.32
CA VAL A 47 10.44 -2.69 17.24
C VAL A 47 11.11 -1.39 17.68
N SER A 48 12.43 -1.32 17.57
CA SER A 48 13.19 -0.12 17.94
C SER A 48 12.97 1.04 16.98
N SER A 49 13.10 2.28 17.46
CA SER A 49 12.99 3.48 16.62
C SER A 49 14.00 3.48 15.48
N HIS A 50 15.23 2.99 15.72
CA HIS A 50 16.25 2.86 14.67
C HIS A 50 15.83 1.86 13.58
N ALA A 51 15.27 0.71 13.95
CA ALA A 51 14.77 -0.25 12.96
C ALA A 51 13.61 0.34 12.13
N LEU A 52 12.71 1.08 12.78
CA LEU A 52 11.60 1.76 12.10
C LEU A 52 12.09 2.90 11.18
N PHE A 53 13.13 3.62 11.58
CA PHE A 53 13.80 4.61 10.74
C PHE A 53 14.40 3.97 9.48
N VAL A 54 15.18 2.90 9.63
CA VAL A 54 15.75 2.15 8.50
C VAL A 54 14.63 1.64 7.59
N ALA A 55 13.53 1.13 8.14
CA ALA A 55 12.37 0.70 7.35
C ALA A 55 11.79 1.83 6.48
N HIS A 56 11.66 3.06 7.00
CA HIS A 56 11.18 4.21 6.22
C HIS A 56 12.16 4.61 5.11
N VAL A 57 13.47 4.57 5.37
CA VAL A 57 14.49 4.86 4.36
C VAL A 57 14.44 3.85 3.22
N VAL A 58 14.43 2.55 3.56
CA VAL A 58 14.33 1.45 2.60
C VAL A 58 13.04 1.56 1.79
N MET A 59 11.89 1.76 2.46
CA MET A 59 10.60 1.89 1.81
C MET A 59 10.56 3.10 0.86
N SER A 60 11.14 4.23 1.25
CA SER A 60 11.21 5.42 0.39
C SER A 60 11.98 5.12 -0.90
N ALA A 61 13.15 4.46 -0.79
CA ALA A 61 13.93 4.07 -1.97
C ALA A 61 13.17 3.08 -2.86
N LEU A 62 12.49 2.09 -2.27
CA LEU A 62 11.69 1.10 -3.00
C LEU A 62 10.51 1.74 -3.74
N LEU A 63 9.79 2.68 -3.12
CA LEU A 63 8.65 3.37 -3.77
C LEU A 63 9.12 4.19 -4.97
N VAL A 64 10.22 4.93 -4.83
CA VAL A 64 10.82 5.71 -5.93
C VAL A 64 11.26 4.80 -7.07
N ALA A 65 11.99 3.72 -6.75
CA ALA A 65 12.44 2.75 -7.74
C ALA A 65 11.26 2.07 -8.46
N PHE A 66 10.22 1.68 -7.70
CA PHE A 66 9.02 1.04 -8.26
C PHE A 66 8.26 1.96 -9.20
N VAL A 67 8.05 3.22 -8.82
CA VAL A 67 7.35 4.21 -9.65
C VAL A 67 8.14 4.52 -10.91
N ALA A 68 9.46 4.67 -10.79
CA ALA A 68 10.33 4.90 -11.95
C ALA A 68 10.28 3.72 -12.93
N ALA A 69 10.35 2.48 -12.42
CA ALA A 69 10.30 1.27 -13.23
C ALA A 69 8.93 1.03 -13.87
N SER A 70 7.84 1.31 -13.15
CA SER A 70 6.46 1.01 -13.56
C SER A 70 5.71 2.21 -14.16
N TRP A 71 6.41 3.32 -14.46
CA TRP A 71 5.79 4.60 -14.78
C TRP A 71 4.80 4.53 -15.94
N ARG A 72 5.24 3.89 -17.04
CA ARG A 72 4.47 3.73 -18.29
C ARG A 72 3.39 2.66 -18.14
N ASP A 73 3.68 1.58 -17.44
CA ASP A 73 2.75 0.47 -17.23
C ASP A 73 1.54 0.91 -16.39
N MET A 74 1.73 1.88 -15.49
CA MET A 74 0.67 2.44 -14.64
C MET A 74 0.08 3.75 -15.20
N ALA A 75 -0.06 3.87 -16.52
CA ALA A 75 -0.54 5.11 -17.15
C ALA A 75 -2.08 5.29 -17.11
N THR A 76 -2.85 4.21 -17.05
CA THR A 76 -4.31 4.25 -17.24
C THR A 76 -5.09 3.47 -16.17
N GLY A 77 -6.39 3.74 -16.10
CA GLY A 77 -7.35 2.99 -15.28
C GLY A 77 -6.95 2.86 -13.81
N VAL A 78 -7.18 1.67 -13.26
CA VAL A 78 -6.89 1.33 -11.85
C VAL A 78 -5.41 1.50 -11.54
N LEU A 79 -4.52 1.08 -12.43
CA LEU A 79 -3.08 1.23 -12.22
C LEU A 79 -2.66 2.70 -12.10
N ARG A 80 -3.28 3.63 -12.85
CA ARG A 80 -3.03 5.07 -12.67
C ARG A 80 -3.41 5.55 -11.26
N ALA A 81 -4.53 5.09 -10.72
CA ALA A 81 -4.94 5.46 -9.36
C ALA A 81 -3.92 4.97 -8.33
N TRP A 82 -3.44 3.74 -8.47
CA TRP A 82 -2.37 3.20 -7.61
C TRP A 82 -1.03 3.92 -7.79
N LYS A 83 -0.67 4.35 -9.00
CA LYS A 83 0.51 5.19 -9.21
C LYS A 83 0.40 6.50 -8.43
N LEU A 84 -0.78 7.13 -8.40
CA LEU A 84 -1.01 8.34 -7.61
C LEU A 84 -0.89 8.07 -6.11
N VAL A 85 -1.36 6.92 -5.62
CA VAL A 85 -1.15 6.51 -4.23
C VAL A 85 0.33 6.39 -3.91
N ILE A 86 1.13 5.78 -4.78
CA ILE A 86 2.58 5.63 -4.53
C ILE A 86 3.29 6.98 -4.63
N LEU A 87 2.92 7.82 -5.59
CA LEU A 87 3.45 9.17 -5.73
C LEU A 87 3.15 10.05 -4.53
N ALA A 88 1.94 9.98 -3.98
CA ALA A 88 1.55 10.69 -2.75
C ALA A 88 2.13 10.02 -1.49
N GLY A 89 2.25 8.70 -1.49
CA GLY A 89 2.84 7.90 -0.42
C GLY A 89 4.33 8.12 -0.26
N THR A 90 5.04 8.50 -1.32
CA THR A 90 6.48 8.80 -1.28
C THR A 90 6.81 9.96 -0.32
N PRO A 91 6.26 11.18 -0.49
CA PRO A 91 6.47 12.27 0.47
C PRO A 91 5.91 11.95 1.87
N VAL A 92 4.83 11.16 1.98
CA VAL A 92 4.32 10.67 3.26
C VAL A 92 5.34 9.78 3.97
N THR A 93 6.02 8.89 3.25
CA THR A 93 7.08 8.03 3.81
C THR A 93 8.32 8.85 4.17
N LEU A 94 8.68 9.82 3.33
CA LEU A 94 9.78 10.75 3.61
C LEU A 94 9.52 11.63 4.83
N ALA A 95 8.25 11.96 5.13
CA ALA A 95 7.89 12.63 6.38
C ALA A 95 8.31 11.77 7.59
N GLY A 96 8.17 10.44 7.52
CA GLY A 96 8.65 9.55 8.57
C GLY A 96 10.17 9.63 8.76
N VAL A 97 10.94 9.60 7.67
CA VAL A 97 12.41 9.79 7.70
C VAL A 97 12.76 11.13 8.36
N ALA A 98 12.13 12.23 7.93
CA ALA A 98 12.34 13.55 8.49
C ALA A 98 11.95 13.63 9.97
N GLY A 99 10.87 12.96 10.38
CA GLY A 99 10.41 12.89 11.76
C GLY A 99 11.44 12.22 12.67
N PHE A 100 12.05 11.11 12.25
CA PHE A 100 13.13 10.48 13.00
C PHE A 100 14.38 11.35 13.08
N LEU A 101 14.83 11.95 11.97
CA LEU A 101 15.99 12.85 11.95
C LEU A 101 15.78 14.09 12.84
N ALA A 102 14.55 14.63 12.87
CA ALA A 102 14.19 15.74 13.75
C ALA A 102 14.20 15.32 15.23
N ARG A 103 13.69 14.12 15.54
CA ARG A 103 13.66 13.58 16.91
C ARG A 103 15.06 13.28 17.46
N ASP A 104 15.95 12.76 16.62
CA ASP A 104 17.32 12.43 16.98
C ASP A 104 18.24 13.67 17.02
N GLY A 105 17.75 14.85 16.60
CA GLY A 105 18.50 16.10 16.60
C GLY A 105 19.64 16.18 15.57
N THR A 106 19.72 15.22 14.65
CA THR A 106 20.75 15.14 13.62
C THR A 106 20.66 16.26 12.59
N VAL A 107 19.46 16.83 12.37
CA VAL A 107 19.24 17.96 11.45
C VAL A 107 18.55 19.12 12.21
N PRO A 108 19.33 20.06 12.79
CA PRO A 108 18.79 21.13 13.63
C PRO A 108 17.75 22.02 12.93
N ALA A 109 17.91 22.24 11.62
CA ALA A 109 16.98 23.04 10.82
C ALA A 109 15.57 22.39 10.71
N LEU A 110 15.49 21.05 10.69
CA LEU A 110 14.21 20.34 10.64
C LEU A 110 13.51 20.37 12.01
N ALA A 111 14.28 20.19 13.09
CA ALA A 111 13.75 20.18 14.45
C ALA A 111 13.06 21.49 14.85
N GLY A 112 13.52 22.63 14.31
CA GLY A 112 12.88 23.94 14.55
C GLY A 112 11.70 24.28 13.64
N ALA A 113 11.50 23.54 12.54
CA ALA A 113 10.50 23.89 11.53
C ALA A 113 9.16 23.18 11.74
N VAL A 114 9.18 21.88 12.04
CA VAL A 114 7.98 21.05 12.20
C VAL A 114 8.18 20.06 13.35
N PRO A 115 7.18 19.88 14.25
CA PRO A 115 7.27 18.88 15.31
C PRO A 115 7.50 17.47 14.75
N ALA A 116 8.47 16.73 15.30
CA ALA A 116 8.79 15.36 14.87
C ALA A 116 7.58 14.42 14.93
N ASP A 117 6.77 14.52 15.98
CA ASP A 117 5.56 13.70 16.15
C ASP A 117 4.51 14.00 15.07
N ALA A 118 4.42 15.24 14.58
CA ALA A 118 3.53 15.58 13.48
C ALA A 118 3.97 14.92 12.17
N LEU A 119 5.27 14.90 11.89
CA LEU A 119 5.83 14.23 10.71
C LEU A 119 5.63 12.70 10.76
N LEU A 120 5.84 12.09 11.92
CA LEU A 120 5.57 10.66 12.15
C LEU A 120 4.07 10.34 12.04
N ALA A 121 3.19 11.22 12.54
CA ALA A 121 1.76 11.08 12.40
C ALA A 121 1.32 11.17 10.92
N VAL A 122 1.92 12.08 10.13
CA VAL A 122 1.68 12.15 8.69
C VAL A 122 2.06 10.83 8.02
N ALA A 123 3.23 10.26 8.33
CA ALA A 123 3.66 8.97 7.77
C ALA A 123 2.67 7.84 8.12
N PHE A 124 2.28 7.76 9.40
CA PHE A 124 1.41 6.71 9.91
C PHE A 124 -0.02 6.81 9.36
N TYR A 125 -0.72 7.93 9.60
CA TYR A 125 -2.10 8.10 9.15
C TYR A 125 -2.21 8.31 7.64
N GLY A 126 -1.18 8.87 7.00
CA GLY A 126 -1.11 9.00 5.55
C GLY A 126 -1.23 7.65 4.86
N TRP A 127 -0.49 6.63 5.31
CA TRP A 127 -0.59 5.28 4.75
C TRP A 127 -1.86 4.53 5.15
N MET A 128 -2.46 4.86 6.30
CA MET A 128 -3.78 4.32 6.63
C MET A 128 -4.84 4.81 5.63
N LEU A 129 -4.79 6.09 5.23
CA LEU A 129 -5.87 6.73 4.47
C LEU A 129 -5.65 6.80 2.96
N LEU A 130 -4.42 7.01 2.50
CA LEU A 130 -4.09 7.18 1.07
C LEU A 130 -4.62 6.06 0.16
N PRO A 131 -4.59 4.77 0.55
CA PRO A 131 -5.10 3.70 -0.31
C PRO A 131 -6.63 3.68 -0.46
N ALA A 132 -7.38 4.26 0.49
CA ALA A 132 -8.84 4.19 0.51
C ALA A 132 -9.52 4.66 -0.81
N PRO A 133 -9.20 5.82 -1.39
CA PRO A 133 -9.77 6.22 -2.68
C PRO A 133 -9.39 5.27 -3.83
N ALA A 134 -8.18 4.70 -3.84
CA ALA A 134 -7.78 3.74 -4.86
C ALA A 134 -8.53 2.42 -4.72
N PHE A 135 -8.81 1.97 -3.50
CA PHE A 135 -9.67 0.81 -3.26
C PHE A 135 -11.10 1.06 -3.73
N VAL A 136 -11.72 2.20 -3.39
CA VAL A 136 -13.05 2.57 -3.89
C VAL A 136 -13.06 2.59 -5.42
N TYR A 137 -12.08 3.23 -6.05
CA TYR A 137 -11.99 3.28 -7.51
C TYR A 137 -11.79 1.90 -8.13
N THR A 138 -11.00 1.03 -7.50
CA THR A 138 -10.81 -0.36 -7.95
C THR A 138 -12.12 -1.12 -7.88
N GLY A 139 -12.87 -1.01 -6.77
CA GLY A 139 -14.19 -1.62 -6.63
C GLY A 139 -15.21 -1.13 -7.67
N LEU A 140 -15.21 0.17 -7.99
CA LEU A 140 -16.08 0.75 -9.02
C LEU A 140 -15.77 0.24 -10.44
N ARG A 141 -14.55 -0.26 -10.67
CA ARG A 141 -14.09 -0.75 -11.98
C ARG A 141 -14.07 -2.28 -12.05
N ASP A 142 -14.44 -2.97 -10.98
CA ASP A 142 -14.49 -4.42 -10.93
C ASP A 142 -15.94 -4.93 -11.18
N PRO A 143 -16.19 -5.62 -12.31
CA PRO A 143 -17.52 -6.13 -12.63
C PRO A 143 -17.95 -7.31 -11.74
N ALA A 144 -17.03 -7.98 -11.05
CA ALA A 144 -17.34 -9.11 -10.20
C ALA A 144 -17.73 -8.62 -8.79
N VAL A 145 -19.02 -8.73 -8.46
CA VAL A 145 -19.59 -8.24 -7.19
C VAL A 145 -18.84 -8.71 -5.94
N PRO A 146 -18.44 -10.00 -5.79
CA PRO A 146 -17.70 -10.41 -4.60
C PRO A 146 -16.36 -9.67 -4.44
N ARG A 147 -15.67 -9.38 -5.55
CA ARG A 147 -14.38 -8.67 -5.51
C ARG A 147 -14.54 -7.19 -5.25
N SER A 148 -15.52 -6.55 -5.90
CA SER A 148 -15.79 -5.13 -5.68
C SER A 148 -16.16 -4.84 -4.23
N ILE A 149 -16.92 -5.73 -3.59
CA ILE A 149 -17.23 -5.66 -2.14
C ILE A 149 -15.95 -5.68 -1.30
N VAL A 150 -15.00 -6.60 -1.58
CA VAL A 150 -13.73 -6.66 -0.83
C VAL A 150 -12.96 -5.34 -0.93
N GLN A 151 -12.96 -4.69 -2.10
CA GLN A 151 -12.31 -3.40 -2.26
C GLN A 151 -12.99 -2.29 -1.44
N TYR A 152 -14.33 -2.25 -1.40
CA TYR A 152 -15.04 -1.28 -0.56
C TYR A 152 -14.81 -1.54 0.94
N VAL A 153 -14.78 -2.80 1.36
CA VAL A 153 -14.44 -3.16 2.74
C VAL A 153 -13.01 -2.74 3.06
N ALA A 154 -12.04 -2.96 2.18
CA ALA A 154 -10.66 -2.51 2.36
C ALA A 154 -10.57 -0.98 2.57
N ALA A 155 -11.33 -0.20 1.80
CA ALA A 155 -11.43 1.24 1.97
C ALA A 155 -12.07 1.62 3.31
N ALA A 156 -13.18 0.98 3.69
CA ALA A 156 -13.87 1.22 4.94
C ALA A 156 -12.97 0.88 6.15
N CYS A 157 -12.30 -0.26 6.14
CA CYS A 157 -11.33 -0.67 7.14
C CYS A 157 -10.15 0.31 7.27
N SER A 158 -9.67 0.85 6.15
CA SER A 158 -8.61 1.86 6.12
C SER A 158 -9.01 3.13 6.89
N VAL A 159 -10.23 3.64 6.64
CA VAL A 159 -10.75 4.85 7.31
C VAL A 159 -11.12 4.56 8.77
N ALA A 160 -11.86 3.47 9.01
CA ALA A 160 -12.30 3.09 10.35
C ALA A 160 -11.11 2.78 11.26
N GLY A 161 -10.10 2.05 10.76
CA GLY A 161 -8.90 1.73 11.52
C GLY A 161 -8.06 2.97 11.84
N ALA A 162 -7.98 3.95 10.93
CA ALA A 162 -7.37 5.25 11.22
C ALA A 162 -8.11 5.99 12.34
N ALA A 163 -9.44 6.01 12.30
CA ALA A 163 -10.26 6.64 13.34
C ALA A 163 -10.10 5.93 14.70
N VAL A 164 -10.13 4.60 14.72
CA VAL A 164 -9.88 3.80 15.94
C VAL A 164 -8.50 4.11 16.50
N ALA A 165 -7.46 4.14 15.66
CA ALA A 165 -6.10 4.42 16.12
C ALA A 165 -5.94 5.83 16.70
N ALA A 166 -6.60 6.83 16.10
CA ALA A 166 -6.57 8.22 16.56
C ALA A 166 -7.35 8.44 17.87
N LEU A 167 -8.44 7.70 18.08
CA LEU A 167 -9.33 7.87 19.24
C LEU A 167 -9.02 6.92 20.40
N ALA A 168 -8.12 5.95 20.21
CA ALA A 168 -7.87 4.85 21.14
C ALA A 168 -7.41 5.26 22.55
N GLY A 169 -6.63 6.33 22.66
CA GLY A 169 -6.00 6.77 23.92
C GLY A 169 -5.09 5.73 24.60
N SER A 170 -4.82 4.59 23.96
CA SER A 170 -4.08 3.45 24.52
C SER A 170 -3.36 2.67 23.41
N ALA A 171 -2.23 2.04 23.75
CA ALA A 171 -1.45 1.24 22.80
C ALA A 171 -2.28 0.09 22.21
N THR A 172 -3.06 -0.63 23.04
CA THR A 172 -3.93 -1.72 22.59
C THR A 172 -4.97 -1.25 21.60
N GLY A 173 -5.63 -0.11 21.86
CA GLY A 173 -6.61 0.44 20.92
C GLY A 173 -5.95 0.91 19.61
N THR A 174 -4.75 1.49 19.67
CA THR A 174 -4.00 1.85 18.47
C THR A 174 -3.64 0.63 17.65
N VAL A 175 -3.19 -0.47 18.28
CA VAL A 175 -2.92 -1.74 17.61
C VAL A 175 -4.20 -2.34 17.01
N ALA A 176 -5.35 -2.23 17.66
CA ALA A 176 -6.63 -2.65 17.08
C ALA A 176 -6.96 -1.86 15.80
N GLY A 177 -6.72 -0.54 15.78
CA GLY A 177 -6.83 0.29 14.59
C GLY A 177 -5.88 -0.15 13.48
N ILE A 178 -4.61 -0.42 13.81
CA ILE A 178 -3.60 -0.95 12.88
C ILE A 178 -4.05 -2.30 12.31
N ALA A 179 -4.53 -3.21 13.14
CA ALA A 179 -4.97 -4.53 12.71
C ALA A 179 -6.15 -4.43 11.74
N LEU A 180 -7.10 -3.52 12.00
CA LEU A 180 -8.23 -3.28 11.11
C LEU A 180 -7.77 -2.75 9.74
N VAL A 181 -6.87 -1.76 9.71
CA VAL A 181 -6.29 -1.27 8.46
C VAL A 181 -5.52 -2.37 7.74
N GLY A 182 -4.61 -3.05 8.46
CA GLY A 182 -3.77 -4.09 7.89
C GLY A 182 -4.57 -5.24 7.29
N ALA A 183 -5.61 -5.71 7.98
CA ALA A 183 -6.51 -6.74 7.46
C ALA A 183 -7.24 -6.28 6.19
N GLY A 184 -7.83 -5.08 6.22
CA GLY A 184 -8.55 -4.52 5.07
C GLY A 184 -7.66 -4.31 3.85
N GLN A 185 -6.54 -3.61 4.00
CA GLN A 185 -5.61 -3.33 2.91
C GLN A 185 -5.01 -4.61 2.33
N THR A 186 -4.66 -5.58 3.18
CA THR A 186 -4.13 -6.88 2.73
C THR A 186 -5.18 -7.65 1.94
N ALA A 187 -6.43 -7.73 2.42
CA ALA A 187 -7.52 -8.39 1.70
C ALA A 187 -7.80 -7.74 0.34
N GLY A 188 -7.80 -6.41 0.25
CA GLY A 188 -7.98 -5.68 -1.01
C GLY A 188 -6.88 -5.98 -2.03
N ILE A 189 -5.62 -6.04 -1.59
CA ILE A 189 -4.48 -6.38 -2.46
C ILE A 189 -4.51 -7.84 -2.89
N LEU A 190 -4.85 -8.78 -1.98
CA LEU A 190 -5.01 -10.19 -2.32
C LEU A 190 -6.14 -10.40 -3.32
N ALA A 191 -7.27 -9.70 -3.16
CA ALA A 191 -8.36 -9.75 -4.12
C ALA A 191 -7.95 -9.20 -5.49
N ALA A 192 -7.05 -8.20 -5.53
CA ALA A 192 -6.54 -7.65 -6.78
C ALA A 192 -5.48 -8.53 -7.46
N THR A 193 -4.76 -9.38 -6.71
CA THR A 193 -3.63 -10.18 -7.22
C THR A 193 -3.99 -11.65 -7.44
N ALA A 194 -4.55 -12.33 -6.44
CA ALA A 194 -4.83 -13.77 -6.48
C ALA A 194 -6.09 -14.14 -7.26
N LEU A 195 -7.13 -13.29 -7.24
CA LEU A 195 -8.38 -13.57 -7.97
C LEU A 195 -8.28 -13.26 -9.46
N TYR A 196 -7.25 -12.52 -9.91
CA TYR A 196 -6.98 -12.33 -11.33
C TYR A 196 -6.27 -13.54 -11.96
N SER A 197 -5.47 -14.29 -11.19
CA SER A 197 -4.77 -15.48 -11.69
C SER A 197 -5.61 -16.76 -11.77
N LEU A 198 -6.78 -16.80 -11.12
CA LEU A 198 -7.66 -17.98 -11.08
C LEU A 198 -8.92 -17.86 -11.95
N GLY A 199 -9.15 -16.67 -12.53
CA GLY A 199 -10.33 -16.37 -13.36
C GLY A 199 -10.07 -16.38 -14.87
N GLU A 200 -8.83 -16.67 -15.30
CA GLU A 200 -8.48 -17.02 -16.68
C GLU A 200 -8.27 -18.53 -16.82
#